data_AF-A0A383DL68-F1
#
_entry.id   AF-A0A383DL68-F1
#
_cell.length_a   1.000
_cell.length_b   1.000
_cell.length_c   1.000
_cell.angle_alpha   90.00
_cell.angle_beta   90.00
_cell.angle_gamma   90.00
#
_symmetry.space_group_name_H-M   'P 1'
#
loop_
_entity.id
_entity.type
_entity.pdbx_description
1 polymer ?
#
loop_
_entity_poly.entity_id
_entity_poly.type
_entity_poly.pdbx_seq_one_letter_code
_entity_poly.pdbx_strand_id
1 'polypeptide(L)'
;DDLQTDEDKKEGDNLKPLINKIKKVLGDQVKDVTASTRLKDSPSCIVADSNDPTAKMQEIMKAMGQQYGQQDVKPILEINPSHVIILKMKNMRKSKSFDDISQLLLDQAVLREGAKLQNPTEFVERLNTILSETL
;
A
#
# COMPACT_ATOMS: atom_id res chain seq x y z
N ASP A 1 8.35 21.50 -11.10
CA ASP A 1 7.24 22.44 -10.85
C ASP A 1 5.91 21.74 -11.02
N ASP A 2 5.50 20.99 -10.00
CA ASP A 2 4.23 20.30 -9.95
C ASP A 2 3.17 21.20 -9.30
N LEU A 3 2.38 21.86 -10.15
CA LEU A 3 1.18 22.56 -9.72
C LEU A 3 0.11 21.52 -9.38
N GLN A 4 0.08 21.05 -8.13
CA GLN A 4 -1.08 20.36 -7.57
C GLN A 4 -2.32 21.23 -7.77
N THR A 5 -3.32 20.72 -8.49
CA THR A 5 -4.55 21.45 -8.76
C THR A 5 -5.41 21.54 -7.48
N ASP A 6 -6.29 22.54 -7.39
CA ASP A 6 -7.18 22.69 -6.24
C ASP A 6 -8.19 21.53 -6.10
N GLU A 7 -8.44 20.77 -7.19
CA GLU A 7 -9.25 19.55 -7.17
C GLU A 7 -8.49 18.39 -6.51
N ASP A 8 -7.20 18.19 -6.83
CA ASP A 8 -6.35 17.18 -6.19
C ASP A 8 -6.25 17.39 -4.67
N LYS A 9 -6.19 18.65 -4.22
CA LYS A 9 -6.18 19.00 -2.80
C LYS A 9 -7.51 18.71 -2.11
N LYS A 10 -8.64 18.99 -2.77
CA LYS A 10 -9.99 18.73 -2.22
C LYS A 10 -10.31 17.24 -2.14
N GLU A 11 -9.86 16.44 -3.10
CA GLU A 11 -10.00 14.98 -3.04
C GLU A 11 -9.10 14.36 -1.97
N GLY A 12 -7.86 14.86 -1.83
CA GLY A 12 -6.90 14.43 -0.81
C GLY A 12 -7.38 14.65 0.63
N ASP A 13 -7.98 15.82 0.93
CA ASP A 13 -8.56 16.09 2.26
C ASP A 13 -9.73 15.16 2.58
N ASN A 14 -10.49 14.76 1.56
CA ASN A 14 -11.61 13.84 1.66
C ASN A 14 -11.19 12.36 1.81
N LEU A 15 -9.91 12.05 1.59
CA LEU A 15 -9.33 10.71 1.69
C LEU A 15 -8.61 10.44 3.00
N LYS A 16 -8.25 11.49 3.77
CA LYS A 16 -7.57 11.36 5.07
C LYS A 16 -8.22 10.32 6.00
N PRO A 17 -9.57 10.24 6.16
CA PRO A 17 -10.18 9.21 6.99
C PRO A 17 -9.97 7.79 6.46
N LEU A 18 -9.97 7.60 5.14
CA LEU A 18 -9.72 6.30 4.50
C LEU A 18 -8.26 5.90 4.67
N ILE A 19 -7.32 6.82 4.39
CA ILE A 19 -5.88 6.63 4.54
C ILE A 19 -5.56 6.17 5.97
N ASN A 20 -6.10 6.86 6.98
CA ASN A 20 -5.88 6.50 8.38
C ASN A 20 -6.45 5.12 8.74
N LYS A 21 -7.61 4.75 8.17
CA LYS A 21 -8.20 3.42 8.37
C LYS A 21 -7.32 2.33 7.75
N ILE A 22 -6.88 2.52 6.50
CA ILE A 22 -6.00 1.57 5.79
C ILE A 22 -4.69 1.42 6.56
N LYS A 23 -4.04 2.53 6.94
CA LYS A 23 -2.80 2.52 7.74
C LYS A 23 -2.97 1.75 9.04
N LYS A 24 -4.12 1.90 9.73
CA LYS A 24 -4.41 1.15 10.95
C LYS A 24 -4.56 -0.35 10.72
N VAL A 25 -5.08 -0.78 9.56
CA VAL A 25 -5.18 -2.21 9.20
C VAL A 25 -3.81 -2.79 8.86
N LEU A 26 -3.02 -2.06 8.07
CA LEU A 26 -1.71 -2.53 7.63
C LEU A 26 -0.67 -2.51 8.75
N GLY A 27 -0.83 -1.59 9.71
CA GLY A 27 -0.02 -1.51 10.91
C GLY A 27 1.46 -1.42 10.56
N ASP A 28 2.24 -2.35 11.10
CA ASP A 28 3.68 -2.39 10.94
C ASP A 28 4.18 -2.90 9.59
N GLN A 29 3.30 -3.28 8.67
CA GLN A 29 3.70 -3.71 7.32
C GLN A 29 4.09 -2.55 6.42
N VAL A 30 3.64 -1.33 6.74
CA VAL A 30 3.91 -0.11 5.97
C VAL A 30 4.50 0.98 6.87
N LYS A 31 5.33 1.84 6.30
CA LYS A 31 5.83 3.05 6.96
C LYS A 31 4.73 4.11 7.00
N ASP A 32 4.06 4.28 5.86
CA ASP A 32 2.95 5.21 5.73
C ASP A 32 1.96 4.79 4.63
N VAL A 33 0.80 5.45 4.61
CA VAL A 33 -0.18 5.36 3.53
C VAL A 33 -0.45 6.78 3.03
N THR A 34 -0.33 7.02 1.74
CA THR A 34 -0.48 8.35 1.14
C THR A 34 -1.35 8.32 -0.11
N ALA A 35 -1.89 9.46 -0.53
CA ALA A 35 -2.55 9.57 -1.82
C ALA A 35 -1.50 9.69 -2.94
N SER A 36 -1.67 8.92 -4.02
CA SER A 36 -0.83 9.01 -5.20
C SER A 36 -1.34 10.10 -6.14
N THR A 37 -0.41 10.80 -6.81
CA THR A 37 -0.69 11.76 -7.89
C THR A 37 -0.34 11.23 -9.28
N ARG A 38 0.26 10.03 -9.36
CA ARG A 38 0.85 9.46 -10.58
C ARG A 38 0.17 8.18 -11.09
N LEU A 39 -0.63 7.54 -10.25
CA LEU A 39 -1.35 6.32 -10.61
C LEU A 39 -2.53 6.64 -11.53
N LYS A 40 -2.64 5.90 -12.64
CA LYS A 40 -3.78 5.96 -13.56
C LYS A 40 -4.70 4.76 -13.36
N ASP A 41 -4.25 3.58 -13.81
CA ASP A 41 -5.13 2.40 -13.89
C ASP A 41 -5.07 1.49 -12.66
N SER A 42 -4.08 1.65 -11.79
CA SER A 42 -3.90 0.77 -10.63
C SER A 42 -4.44 1.39 -9.35
N PRO A 43 -4.99 0.59 -8.42
CA PRO A 43 -5.53 1.10 -7.16
C PRO A 43 -4.45 1.56 -6.17
N SER A 44 -3.25 0.99 -6.26
CA SER A 44 -2.13 1.26 -5.35
C SER A 44 -0.77 0.95 -5.98
N CYS A 45 0.29 1.49 -5.37
CA CYS A 45 1.68 1.08 -5.57
C CYS A 45 2.48 1.25 -4.27
N ILE A 46 3.64 0.62 -4.19
CA ILE A 46 4.58 0.86 -3.08
C ILE A 46 5.73 1.78 -3.53
N VAL A 47 6.24 2.58 -2.61
CA VAL A 47 7.47 3.37 -2.78
C VAL A 47 8.40 3.18 -1.59
N ALA A 48 9.69 3.22 -1.85
CA ALA A 48 10.71 3.33 -0.81
C ALA A 48 10.74 4.78 -0.30
N ASP A 49 11.03 4.97 0.99
CA ASP A 49 11.35 6.30 1.50
C ASP A 49 12.74 6.71 0.99
N SER A 50 12.91 8.00 0.68
CA SER A 50 14.21 8.52 0.21
C SER A 50 15.32 8.42 1.27
N ASN A 51 14.95 8.28 2.54
CA ASN A 51 15.90 8.05 3.65
C ASN A 51 16.23 6.57 3.86
N ASP A 52 15.54 5.65 3.19
CA ASP A 52 15.78 4.22 3.34
C ASP A 52 17.00 3.81 2.47
N PRO A 53 17.80 2.83 2.94
CA PRO A 53 18.95 2.35 2.17
C PRO A 53 18.50 1.73 0.84
N THR A 54 19.13 2.16 -0.25
CA THR A 54 18.88 1.59 -1.59
C THR A 54 19.17 0.08 -1.61
N ALA A 55 18.57 -0.65 -2.57
CA ALA A 55 18.83 -2.08 -2.73
C ALA A 55 20.32 -2.42 -2.83
N LYS A 56 21.10 -1.61 -3.56
CA LYS A 56 22.55 -1.76 -3.66
C LYS A 56 23.26 -1.54 -2.32
N MET A 57 22.80 -0.57 -1.53
CA MET A 57 23.32 -0.32 -0.20
C MET A 57 23.02 -1.49 0.74
N GLN A 58 21.82 -2.06 0.66
CA GLN A 58 21.45 -3.26 1.42
C GLN A 58 22.31 -4.47 1.06
N GLU A 59 22.61 -4.69 -0.23
CA GLU A 59 23.52 -5.76 -0.68
C GLU A 59 24.94 -5.59 -0.13
N ILE A 60 25.49 -4.38 -0.22
CA ILE A 60 26.82 -4.05 0.32
C ILE A 60 26.84 -4.27 1.84
N MET A 61 25.84 -3.78 2.56
CA MET A 61 25.74 -3.93 4.02
C MET A 61 25.64 -5.40 4.43
N LYS A 62 24.85 -6.20 3.71
CA LYS A 62 24.72 -7.64 3.92
C LYS A 62 26.06 -8.35 3.70
N ALA A 63 26.79 -7.97 2.64
CA ALA A 63 28.13 -8.50 2.35
C ALA A 63 29.17 -8.10 3.42
N MET A 64 29.00 -6.93 4.06
CA MET A 64 29.86 -6.45 5.14
C MET A 64 29.55 -7.08 6.51
N GLY A 65 28.62 -8.03 6.58
CA GLY A 65 28.22 -8.67 7.85
C GLY A 65 27.51 -7.71 8.82
N GLN A 66 27.19 -6.49 8.37
CA GLN A 66 26.32 -5.60 9.12
C GLN A 66 24.92 -6.16 9.02
N GLN A 67 24.44 -6.77 10.10
CA GLN A 67 23.03 -6.91 10.34
C GLN A 67 22.48 -5.52 10.66
N TYR A 68 22.38 -4.63 9.66
CA TYR A 68 21.23 -3.74 9.63
C TYR A 68 20.06 -4.69 9.80
N GLY A 69 19.41 -4.60 10.96
CA GLY A 69 18.63 -5.70 11.50
C GLY A 69 17.63 -6.23 10.48
N GLN A 70 17.03 -7.35 10.82
CA GLN A 70 15.85 -7.92 10.20
C GLN A 70 14.62 -6.96 10.15
N GLN A 71 14.83 -5.65 10.24
CA GLN A 71 13.89 -4.60 9.91
C GLN A 71 13.79 -4.55 8.39
N ASP A 72 12.88 -5.35 7.85
CA ASP A 72 12.39 -5.17 6.49
C ASP A 72 12.09 -3.68 6.28
N VAL A 73 12.74 -3.06 5.28
CA VAL A 73 12.44 -1.68 4.89
C VAL A 73 10.96 -1.64 4.53
N LYS A 74 10.18 -0.98 5.39
CA LYS A 74 8.73 -0.92 5.23
C LYS A 74 8.39 0.06 4.10
N PRO A 75 7.61 -0.36 3.11
CA PRO A 75 7.21 0.54 2.03
C PRO A 75 6.24 1.61 2.53
N ILE A 76 6.15 2.70 1.78
CA ILE A 76 4.99 3.59 1.80
C ILE A 76 4.01 3.08 0.76
N LEU A 77 2.75 2.86 1.15
CA LEU A 77 1.68 2.50 0.22
C LEU A 77 1.02 3.77 -0.31
N GLU A 78 1.15 4.03 -1.60
CA GLU A 78 0.36 5.07 -2.26
C GLU A 78 -0.97 4.47 -2.77
N ILE A 79 -2.09 5.12 -2.49
CA ILE A 79 -3.42 4.75 -3.01
C ILE A 79 -3.89 5.75 -4.08
N ASN A 80 -4.54 5.26 -5.13
CA ASN A 80 -5.06 6.09 -6.21
C ASN A 80 -6.45 6.65 -5.87
N PRO A 81 -6.60 7.98 -5.63
CA PRO A 81 -7.88 8.61 -5.31
C PRO A 81 -9.01 8.33 -6.30
N SER A 82 -8.65 8.23 -7.57
CA SER A 82 -9.59 8.11 -8.69
C SER A 82 -10.00 6.68 -9.00
N HIS A 83 -9.30 5.69 -8.44
CA HIS A 83 -9.57 4.28 -8.77
C HIS A 83 -10.87 3.79 -8.13
N VAL A 84 -11.68 3.05 -8.90
CA VAL A 84 -13.03 2.59 -8.49
C VAL A 84 -13.02 1.81 -7.17
N ILE A 85 -11.99 1.01 -6.91
CA ILE A 85 -11.83 0.28 -5.64
C ILE A 85 -11.69 1.27 -4.46
N ILE A 86 -10.84 2.28 -4.59
CA ILE A 86 -10.60 3.28 -3.53
C ILE A 86 -11.85 4.12 -3.27
N LEU A 87 -12.55 4.52 -4.35
CA LEU A 87 -13.83 5.22 -4.25
C LEU A 87 -14.90 4.39 -3.52
N LYS A 88 -14.99 3.09 -3.81
CA LYS A 88 -15.91 2.18 -3.10
C LYS A 88 -15.52 2.02 -1.63
N MET A 89 -14.24 1.84 -1.33
CA MET A 89 -13.73 1.69 0.04
C MET A 89 -13.99 2.92 0.91
N LYS A 90 -14.02 4.13 0.33
CA LYS A 90 -14.33 5.37 1.07
C LYS A 90 -15.66 5.29 1.83
N ASN A 91 -16.66 4.61 1.26
CA ASN A 91 -17.99 4.47 1.85
C ASN A 91 -18.17 3.19 2.69
N MET A 92 -17.15 2.33 2.74
CA MET A 92 -17.21 1.09 3.52
C MET A 92 -17.07 1.37 5.02
N ARG A 93 -17.88 0.65 5.80
CA ARG A 93 -17.68 0.56 7.25
C ARG A 93 -16.49 -0.35 7.54
N LYS A 94 -15.84 -0.13 8.69
CA LYS A 94 -14.81 -1.05 9.15
C LYS A 94 -15.45 -2.44 9.36
N SER A 95 -14.88 -3.44 8.70
CA SER A 95 -15.37 -4.81 8.65
C SER A 95 -14.21 -5.71 8.23
N LYS A 96 -14.39 -7.04 8.36
CA LYS A 96 -13.40 -8.00 7.85
C LYS A 96 -13.12 -7.79 6.37
N SER A 97 -14.15 -7.56 5.55
CA SER A 97 -14.00 -7.29 4.11
C SER A 97 -13.17 -6.02 3.84
N PHE A 98 -13.36 -4.94 4.63
CA PHE A 98 -12.50 -3.75 4.53
C PHE A 98 -11.03 -4.05 4.87
N ASP A 99 -10.81 -4.85 5.93
CA ASP A 99 -9.48 -5.21 6.38
C ASP A 99 -8.78 -6.09 5.33
N ASP A 100 -9.49 -7.08 4.78
CA ASP A 100 -8.99 -7.98 3.73
C ASP A 100 -8.69 -7.23 2.42
N ILE A 101 -9.55 -6.30 1.97
CA ILE A 101 -9.27 -5.48 0.79
C ILE A 101 -8.05 -4.59 1.03
N SER A 102 -7.91 -3.99 2.22
CA SER A 102 -6.75 -3.16 2.54
C SER A 102 -5.44 -3.94 2.42
N GLN A 103 -5.42 -5.18 2.89
CA GLN A 103 -4.27 -6.07 2.74
C GLN A 103 -4.03 -6.45 1.26
N LEU A 104 -5.08 -6.78 0.51
CA LEU A 104 -4.97 -7.08 -0.92
C LEU A 104 -4.40 -5.91 -1.73
N LEU A 105 -4.68 -4.66 -1.36
CA LEU A 105 -4.07 -3.48 -1.99
C LEU A 105 -2.54 -3.43 -1.80
N LEU A 106 -2.05 -3.85 -0.62
CA LEU A 106 -0.62 -3.94 -0.36
C LEU A 106 -0.01 -5.11 -1.13
N ASP A 107 -0.59 -6.30 -1.02
CA ASP A 107 -0.08 -7.51 -1.68
C ASP A 107 0.01 -7.34 -3.20
N GLN A 108 -1.02 -6.76 -3.84
CA GLN A 108 -1.01 -6.48 -5.28
C GLN A 108 0.09 -5.47 -5.66
N ALA A 109 0.30 -4.44 -4.83
CA ALA A 109 1.36 -3.46 -5.07
C ALA A 109 2.75 -4.09 -4.94
N VAL A 110 2.97 -4.96 -3.94
CA VAL A 110 4.21 -5.73 -3.76
C VAL A 110 4.48 -6.64 -4.96
N LEU A 111 3.47 -7.39 -5.42
CA LEU A 111 3.59 -8.26 -6.58
C LEU A 111 3.91 -7.49 -7.86
N ARG A 112 3.31 -6.31 -8.05
CA ARG A 112 3.53 -5.47 -9.22
C ARG A 112 4.98 -4.98 -9.33
N GLU A 113 5.62 -4.69 -8.20
CA GLU A 113 7.05 -4.32 -8.15
C GLU A 113 7.99 -5.55 -8.25
N GLY A 114 7.44 -6.75 -8.47
CA GLY A 114 8.20 -8.00 -8.59
C GLY A 114 8.75 -8.53 -7.26
N ALA A 115 8.30 -7.99 -6.13
CA ALA A 115 8.69 -8.43 -4.81
C ALA A 115 7.90 -9.69 -4.38
N LYS A 116 8.48 -10.46 -3.45
CA LYS A 116 7.84 -11.66 -2.90
C LYS A 116 6.89 -11.28 -1.77
N LEU A 117 5.70 -11.86 -1.79
CA LEU A 117 4.77 -11.77 -0.66
C LEU A 117 5.33 -12.50 0.56
N GLN A 118 5.11 -11.93 1.75
CA GLN A 118 5.46 -12.57 3.01
C GLN A 118 4.60 -13.81 3.27
N ASN A 119 3.28 -13.71 3.02
CA ASN A 119 2.32 -14.79 3.21
C ASN A 119 1.43 -14.99 1.96
N PRO A 120 1.91 -15.73 0.93
CA PRO A 120 1.12 -16.02 -0.27
C PRO A 120 -0.19 -16.75 0.02
N THR A 121 -0.23 -17.61 1.05
CA THR A 121 -1.45 -18.35 1.45
C THR A 121 -2.54 -17.39 1.92
N GLU A 122 -2.22 -16.45 2.83
CA GLU A 122 -3.18 -15.46 3.31
C GLU A 122 -3.69 -14.57 2.17
N PHE A 123 -2.82 -14.19 1.23
CA PHE A 123 -3.23 -13.44 0.04
C PHE A 123 -4.31 -14.20 -0.77
N VAL A 124 -4.08 -15.48 -1.04
CA VAL A 124 -5.05 -16.32 -1.78
C VAL A 124 -6.35 -16.50 -1.00
N GLU A 125 -6.28 -16.70 0.32
CA GLU A 125 -7.47 -16.82 1.18
C GLU A 125 -8.32 -15.54 1.18
N ARG A 126 -7.68 -14.36 1.31
CA ARG A 126 -8.36 -13.06 1.22
C ARG A 126 -8.98 -12.86 -0.16
N LEU A 127 -8.25 -13.18 -1.22
CA LEU A 127 -8.74 -13.07 -2.59
C LEU A 127 -9.98 -13.94 -2.80
N ASN A 128 -9.93 -15.20 -2.39
CA ASN A 128 -11.06 -16.14 -2.49
C ASN A 128 -12.27 -15.68 -1.66
N THR A 129 -12.04 -15.09 -0.49
CA THR A 129 -13.10 -14.52 0.36
C THR A 129 -13.83 -13.40 -0.37
N ILE A 130 -13.08 -12.41 -0.89
CA ILE A 130 -13.67 -11.26 -1.61
C ILE A 130 -14.37 -11.69 -2.90
N LEU A 131 -13.80 -12.63 -3.66
CA LEU A 131 -14.45 -13.18 -4.85
C LEU A 131 -15.78 -13.87 -4.51
N SER A 132 -15.82 -14.66 -3.42
CA SER A 132 -17.03 -15.36 -2.99
C SER A 132 -18.12 -14.42 -2.46
N GLU A 133 -17.76 -13.26 -1.91
CA GLU A 133 -18.73 -12.23 -1.51
C GLU A 133 -19.31 -11.45 -2.70
N THR A 134 -18.62 -11.47 -3.85
CA THR A 134 -18.97 -10.68 -5.03
C THR A 134 -19.80 -11.47 -6.06
N LEU A 135 -19.59 -12.78 -6.14
CA LEU A 135 -20.31 -13.72 -7.03
C LEU A 135 -21.71 -14.06 -6.48
#